data_AF-A0A7C3T234-F1
#
_entry.id   AF-A0A7C3T234-F1
#
_cell.length_a   1.000
_cell.length_b   1.000
_cell.length_c   1.000
_cell.angle_alpha   90.00
_cell.angle_beta   90.00
_cell.angle_gamma   90.00
#
_symmetry.space_group_name_H-M   'P 1'
#
loop_
_entity.id
_entity.type
_entity.pdbx_description
1 polymer ?
#
loop_
_entity_poly.entity_id
_entity_poly.type
_entity_poly.pdbx_seq_one_letter_code
_entity_poly.pdbx_strand_id
1 'polypeptide(L)'
;MTRRRSGEPPATATHDGPGSISQQRGEGMSEIILEEEEVDVLREIANIGSGHAAASMEKWLERDMLLDVPQAFLVPVEEVAEHIGDPLQTVICVYSRVSGEITGHLLYTLALEDAKVLLDILLDPEDRKWGFSPDNLSAIAETGNILFNAYLTAVSRISGLELYPGTPACAADMLEAVVNTVLLEICEGSEHTLVLETQFRGEGLSSVGYVLFLAENEALKRLVQRAEGE
;
A
#
# COMPACT_ATOMS: atom_id res chain seq x y z
N MET A 1 84.21 15.40 -22.38
CA MET A 1 84.98 15.18 -21.13
C MET A 1 84.31 16.00 -20.02
N THR A 2 84.29 15.47 -18.78
CA THR A 2 83.60 15.98 -17.56
C THR A 2 82.11 15.62 -17.45
N ARG A 3 81.51 15.23 -16.31
CA ARG A 3 81.73 14.18 -15.28
C ARG A 3 80.48 14.25 -14.36
N ARG A 4 79.92 13.10 -13.93
CA ARG A 4 79.14 12.87 -12.67
C ARG A 4 77.77 13.59 -12.55
N ARG A 5 76.70 13.10 -11.88
CA ARG A 5 76.53 12.05 -10.85
C ARG A 5 75.02 11.72 -10.63
N SER A 6 74.74 10.45 -10.33
CA SER A 6 73.81 9.90 -9.31
C SER A 6 72.34 10.35 -9.16
N GLY A 7 71.44 9.35 -9.18
CA GLY A 7 70.12 9.37 -8.53
C GLY A 7 69.27 8.17 -8.95
N GLU A 8 69.09 7.18 -8.05
CA GLU A 8 68.25 5.98 -8.22
C GLU A 8 66.74 6.30 -8.40
N PRO A 9 65.94 5.42 -9.04
CA PRO A 9 64.48 5.55 -9.08
C PRO A 9 63.83 4.97 -7.81
N PRO A 10 62.66 5.49 -7.35
CA PRO A 10 62.03 5.02 -6.13
C PRO A 10 61.22 3.73 -6.33
N ALA A 11 61.04 3.06 -5.20
CA ALA A 11 60.59 1.69 -5.00
C ALA A 11 59.13 1.42 -5.39
N THR A 12 58.93 0.20 -5.91
CA THR A 12 57.68 -0.54 -6.02
C THR A 12 57.04 -0.76 -4.65
N ALA A 13 55.76 -0.39 -4.54
CA ALA A 13 54.93 -0.60 -3.37
C ALA A 13 54.68 -2.11 -3.11
N THR A 14 55.02 -2.53 -1.89
CA THR A 14 54.64 -3.79 -1.28
C THR A 14 53.16 -3.76 -0.90
N HIS A 15 52.42 -4.80 -1.29
CA HIS A 15 51.02 -5.00 -0.93
C HIS A 15 50.98 -5.89 0.33
N ASP A 16 50.89 -5.25 1.50
CA ASP A 16 50.58 -5.90 2.78
C ASP A 16 49.07 -5.80 3.03
N GLY A 17 48.39 -6.92 3.30
CA GLY A 17 47.23 -6.93 4.21
C GLY A 17 47.72 -6.79 5.65
N PRO A 18 46.87 -6.62 6.70
CA PRO A 18 45.48 -7.05 6.81
C PRO A 18 44.55 -5.97 7.45
N GLY A 19 43.25 -6.26 7.61
CA GLY A 19 42.41 -5.46 8.50
C GLY A 19 40.93 -5.53 8.16
N SER A 20 40.24 -6.41 8.85
CA SER A 20 38.79 -6.47 8.99
C SER A 20 38.17 -5.08 9.18
N ILE A 21 37.44 -4.59 8.18
CA ILE A 21 36.46 -3.53 8.37
C ILE A 21 35.19 -4.22 8.88
N SER A 22 35.20 -4.56 10.16
CA SER A 22 33.98 -4.71 10.94
C SER A 22 33.49 -3.31 11.29
N GLN A 23 32.77 -2.67 10.37
CA GLN A 23 32.01 -1.46 10.67
C GLN A 23 30.53 -1.79 10.72
N GLN A 24 30.08 -1.93 11.97
CA GLN A 24 28.79 -1.46 12.45
C GLN A 24 27.58 -2.05 11.72
N ARG A 25 27.23 -3.28 12.12
CA ARG A 25 25.82 -3.66 12.25
C ARG A 25 25.13 -2.56 13.04
N GLY A 26 24.17 -1.89 12.41
CA GLY A 26 23.28 -0.95 13.06
C GLY A 26 22.74 -1.56 14.35
N GLU A 27 22.80 -0.75 15.39
CA GLU A 27 22.21 -1.03 16.70
C GLU A 27 20.75 -1.42 16.51
N GLY A 28 20.32 -2.46 17.24
CA GLY A 28 19.10 -3.21 16.97
C GLY A 28 17.87 -2.34 16.74
N MET A 29 17.34 -2.41 15.53
CA MET A 29 15.90 -2.24 15.32
C MET A 29 15.24 -3.41 16.05
N SER A 30 14.66 -3.14 17.22
CA SER A 30 13.68 -4.07 17.77
C SER A 30 12.56 -4.17 16.74
N GLU A 31 12.36 -5.36 16.19
CA GLU A 31 11.23 -5.66 15.32
C GLU A 31 9.96 -5.29 16.10
N ILE A 32 9.27 -4.24 15.65
CA ILE A 32 8.09 -3.75 16.34
C ILE A 32 6.96 -4.71 16.00
N ILE A 33 6.73 -5.67 16.88
CA ILE A 33 5.63 -6.62 16.77
C ILE A 33 4.40 -6.01 17.47
N LEU A 34 3.24 -6.10 16.82
CA LEU A 34 1.94 -5.72 17.38
C LEU A 34 1.40 -6.86 18.25
N GLU A 35 0.84 -6.54 19.41
CA GLU A 35 0.13 -7.51 20.26
C GLU A 35 -1.28 -7.82 19.70
N GLU A 36 -1.86 -8.95 20.11
CA GLU A 36 -3.18 -9.39 19.61
C GLU A 36 -4.28 -8.34 19.88
N GLU A 37 -4.22 -7.71 21.06
CA GLU A 37 -5.13 -6.62 21.44
C GLU A 37 -4.96 -5.39 20.52
N GLU A 38 -3.72 -5.03 20.18
CA GLU A 38 -3.43 -3.91 19.25
C GLU A 38 -3.96 -4.22 17.83
N VAL A 39 -3.83 -5.47 17.39
CA VAL A 39 -4.36 -5.92 16.09
C VAL A 39 -5.90 -5.87 16.08
N ASP A 40 -6.56 -6.23 17.18
CA ASP A 40 -8.02 -6.12 17.30
C ASP A 40 -8.51 -4.67 17.24
N VAL A 41 -7.79 -3.74 17.85
CA VAL A 41 -8.08 -2.30 17.72
C VAL A 41 -7.96 -1.86 16.26
N LEU A 42 -6.92 -2.29 15.54
CA LEU A 42 -6.74 -1.97 14.12
C LEU A 42 -7.85 -2.58 13.26
N ARG A 43 -8.32 -3.80 13.56
CA ARG A 43 -9.48 -4.42 12.90
C ARG A 43 -10.74 -3.59 13.10
N GLU A 44 -10.99 -3.09 14.31
CA GLU A 44 -12.18 -2.28 14.58
C GLU A 44 -12.12 -0.92 13.85
N ILE A 45 -10.95 -0.28 13.84
CA ILE A 45 -10.72 0.94 13.06
C ILE A 45 -10.97 0.69 11.57
N ALA A 46 -10.43 -0.40 11.01
CA ALA A 46 -10.66 -0.80 9.64
C ALA A 46 -12.15 -1.08 9.36
N ASN A 47 -12.83 -1.76 10.28
CA ASN A 47 -14.26 -2.07 10.17
C ASN A 47 -15.12 -0.80 10.06
N ILE A 48 -14.89 0.17 10.94
CA ILE A 48 -15.61 1.45 10.89
C ILE A 48 -15.22 2.25 9.63
N GLY A 49 -13.93 2.26 9.28
CA GLY A 49 -13.42 2.93 8.09
C GLY A 49 -14.05 2.41 6.81
N SER A 50 -14.02 1.10 6.64
CA SER A 50 -14.59 0.41 5.49
C SER A 50 -16.12 0.53 5.44
N GLY A 51 -16.81 0.54 6.58
CA GLY A 51 -18.25 0.84 6.63
C GLY A 51 -18.60 2.23 6.09
N HIS A 52 -17.80 3.25 6.39
CA HIS A 52 -17.97 4.60 5.81
C HIS A 52 -17.64 4.64 4.31
N ALA A 53 -16.62 3.89 3.90
CA ALA A 53 -16.26 3.73 2.50
C ALA A 53 -17.38 3.08 1.69
N ALA A 54 -17.95 1.97 2.18
CA ALA A 54 -19.10 1.30 1.57
C ALA A 54 -20.29 2.26 1.43
N ALA A 55 -20.69 2.94 2.50
CA ALA A 55 -21.81 3.88 2.46
C ALA A 55 -21.58 5.07 1.50
N SER A 56 -20.32 5.44 1.26
CA SER A 56 -19.96 6.49 0.28
C SER A 56 -19.98 5.94 -1.15
N MET A 57 -19.52 4.70 -1.35
CA MET A 57 -19.64 4.00 -2.62
C MET A 57 -21.09 3.77 -3.01
N GLU A 58 -21.98 3.39 -2.08
CA GLU A 58 -23.40 3.19 -2.38
C GLU A 58 -24.05 4.46 -2.92
N LYS A 59 -23.72 5.60 -2.31
CA LYS A 59 -24.19 6.92 -2.76
C LYS A 59 -23.59 7.32 -4.10
N TRP A 60 -22.32 7.00 -4.34
CA TRP A 60 -21.61 7.33 -5.56
C TRP A 60 -22.09 6.50 -6.75
N LEU A 61 -22.28 5.20 -6.54
CA LEU A 61 -22.67 4.24 -7.58
C LEU A 61 -24.18 4.10 -7.73
N GLU A 62 -24.96 4.61 -6.77
CA GLU A 62 -26.40 4.39 -6.65
C GLU A 62 -26.77 2.89 -6.66
N ARG A 63 -25.95 2.09 -5.98
CA ARG A 63 -26.07 0.62 -5.88
C ARG A 63 -25.73 0.16 -4.47
N ASP A 64 -26.38 -0.91 -4.02
CA ASP A 64 -26.07 -1.50 -2.72
C ASP A 64 -24.67 -2.14 -2.72
N MET A 65 -23.93 -1.92 -1.64
CA MET A 65 -22.58 -2.44 -1.43
C MET A 65 -22.53 -3.20 -0.10
N LEU A 66 -22.29 -4.50 -0.18
CA LEU A 66 -22.05 -5.33 0.99
C LEU A 66 -20.56 -5.29 1.36
N LEU A 67 -20.31 -5.16 2.66
CA LEU A 67 -18.98 -5.21 3.25
C LEU A 67 -18.82 -6.49 4.06
N ASP A 68 -17.73 -7.22 3.82
CA ASP A 68 -17.30 -8.27 4.75
C ASP A 68 -16.48 -7.64 5.89
N VAL A 69 -16.45 -8.32 7.05
CA VAL A 69 -15.70 -7.84 8.23
C VAL A 69 -14.21 -7.79 7.92
N PRO A 70 -13.53 -6.64 8.12
CA PRO A 70 -12.13 -6.52 7.79
C PRO A 70 -11.27 -7.51 8.55
N GLN A 71 -10.24 -7.98 7.85
CA GLN A 71 -9.26 -8.88 8.40
C GLN A 71 -7.93 -8.14 8.55
N ALA A 72 -7.17 -8.48 9.59
CA ALA A 72 -5.84 -7.92 9.82
C ALA A 72 -4.83 -9.07 9.87
N PHE A 73 -3.82 -8.98 9.01
CA PHE A 73 -2.82 -10.00 8.83
C PHE A 73 -1.43 -9.39 8.90
N LEU A 74 -0.56 -9.98 9.73
CA LEU A 74 0.87 -9.73 9.64
C LEU A 74 1.43 -10.70 8.61
N VAL A 75 1.84 -10.17 7.46
CA VAL A 75 2.25 -10.98 6.30
C VAL A 75 3.69 -10.64 5.94
N PRO A 76 4.54 -11.63 5.62
CA PRO A 76 5.82 -11.35 4.98
C PRO A 76 5.61 -10.49 3.75
N VAL A 77 6.43 -9.47 3.56
CA VAL A 77 6.26 -8.49 2.47
C VAL A 77 6.12 -9.19 1.11
N GLU A 78 6.94 -10.22 0.88
CA GLU A 78 6.93 -11.01 -0.36
C GLU A 78 5.66 -11.86 -0.58
N GLU A 79 4.88 -12.13 0.46
CA GLU A 79 3.68 -12.99 0.40
C GLU A 79 2.37 -12.20 0.30
N VAL A 80 2.41 -10.86 0.38
CA VAL A 80 1.20 -10.02 0.40
C VAL A 80 0.31 -10.27 -0.82
N ALA A 81 0.88 -10.35 -2.03
CA ALA A 81 0.11 -10.57 -3.25
C ALA A 81 -0.63 -11.93 -3.25
N GLU A 82 0.06 -12.99 -2.82
CA GLU A 82 -0.51 -14.35 -2.68
C GLU A 82 -1.60 -14.41 -1.62
N HIS A 83 -1.50 -13.58 -0.58
CA HIS A 83 -2.50 -13.49 0.47
C HIS A 83 -3.83 -12.92 -0.04
N ILE A 84 -3.76 -11.89 -0.88
CA ILE A 84 -4.94 -11.15 -1.35
C ILE A 84 -5.64 -11.88 -2.50
N GLY A 85 -4.90 -12.57 -3.36
CA GLY A 85 -5.47 -13.24 -4.53
C GLY A 85 -4.45 -14.01 -5.35
N ASP A 86 -4.80 -14.32 -6.60
CA ASP A 86 -3.86 -14.94 -7.55
C ASP A 86 -2.85 -13.88 -8.04
N PRO A 87 -1.54 -14.02 -7.72
CA PRO A 87 -0.53 -13.03 -8.12
C PRO A 87 -0.45 -12.81 -9.64
N LEU A 88 -0.80 -13.82 -10.43
CA LEU A 88 -0.76 -13.79 -11.89
C LEU A 88 -2.04 -13.20 -12.51
N GLN A 89 -3.10 -13.00 -11.72
CA GLN A 89 -4.33 -12.40 -12.21
C GLN A 89 -4.08 -10.94 -12.59
N THR A 90 -4.51 -10.56 -13.80
CA THR A 90 -4.57 -9.15 -14.19
C THR A 90 -5.73 -8.47 -13.48
N VAL A 91 -5.46 -7.35 -12.81
CA VAL A 91 -6.43 -6.55 -12.06
C VAL A 91 -6.36 -5.09 -12.48
N ILE A 92 -7.44 -4.35 -12.21
CA ILE A 92 -7.35 -2.90 -12.07
C ILE A 92 -7.01 -2.58 -10.63
N CYS A 93 -5.98 -1.77 -10.42
CA CYS A 93 -5.57 -1.30 -9.10
C CYS A 93 -5.62 0.22 -9.07
N VAL A 94 -6.42 0.77 -8.14
CA VAL A 94 -6.33 2.16 -7.73
C VAL A 94 -5.46 2.23 -6.50
N TYR A 95 -4.49 3.14 -6.49
CA TYR A 95 -3.49 3.26 -5.45
C TYR A 95 -3.36 4.72 -4.98
N SER A 96 -3.25 4.94 -3.67
CA SER A 96 -2.96 6.26 -3.10
C SER A 96 -2.01 6.17 -1.91
N ARG A 97 -1.05 7.10 -1.84
CA ARG A 97 -0.24 7.33 -0.64
C ARG A 97 -1.08 8.01 0.43
N VAL A 98 -0.89 7.61 1.68
CA VAL A 98 -1.41 8.29 2.86
C VAL A 98 -0.30 9.14 3.45
N SER A 99 -0.64 10.38 3.77
CA SER A 99 0.26 11.36 4.37
C SER A 99 -0.41 12.04 5.56
N GLY A 100 0.38 12.77 6.35
CA GLY A 100 -0.08 13.44 7.56
C GLY A 100 0.76 13.01 8.76
N GLU A 101 0.09 12.70 9.86
CA GLU A 101 0.77 12.30 11.11
C GLU A 101 1.35 10.88 11.07
N ILE A 102 0.81 10.02 10.20
CA ILE A 102 1.38 8.73 9.83
C ILE A 102 1.38 8.60 8.30
N THR A 103 2.28 7.78 7.79
CA THR A 103 2.36 7.41 6.37
C THR A 103 1.85 6.00 6.18
N GLY A 104 1.33 5.74 4.99
CA GLY A 104 0.82 4.44 4.60
C GLY A 104 0.34 4.46 3.16
N HIS A 105 -0.28 3.39 2.72
CA HIS A 105 -0.73 3.22 1.35
C HIS A 105 -2.09 2.56 1.34
N LEU A 106 -2.92 3.01 0.41
CA LEU A 106 -4.24 2.45 0.14
C LEU A 106 -4.24 1.85 -1.26
N LEU A 107 -4.70 0.61 -1.37
CA LEU A 107 -4.97 -0.03 -2.65
C LEU A 107 -6.44 -0.41 -2.71
N TYR A 108 -7.01 -0.27 -3.89
CA TYR A 108 -8.32 -0.80 -4.26
C TYR A 108 -8.18 -1.63 -5.53
N THR A 109 -8.35 -2.94 -5.42
CA THR A 109 -8.19 -3.86 -6.56
C THR A 109 -9.50 -4.44 -7.03
N LEU A 110 -9.63 -4.62 -8.35
CA LEU A 110 -10.79 -5.16 -9.03
C LEU A 110 -10.37 -6.15 -10.12
N ALA A 111 -11.10 -7.25 -10.27
CA ALA A 111 -11.00 -8.06 -11.49
C ALA A 111 -11.39 -7.22 -12.72
N LEU A 112 -10.85 -7.58 -13.89
CA LEU A 112 -11.13 -6.84 -15.13
C LEU A 112 -12.61 -6.85 -15.50
N GLU A 113 -13.33 -7.93 -15.18
CA GLU A 113 -14.77 -8.07 -15.40
C GLU A 113 -15.54 -7.05 -14.56
N ASP A 114 -15.21 -6.93 -13.28
CA ASP A 114 -15.86 -5.99 -12.36
C ASP A 114 -15.51 -4.54 -12.67
N ALA A 115 -14.27 -4.29 -13.09
CA ALA A 115 -13.88 -2.97 -13.56
C ALA A 115 -14.66 -2.54 -14.82
N LYS A 116 -15.04 -3.48 -15.70
CA LYS A 116 -15.95 -3.19 -16.82
C LYS A 116 -17.34 -2.85 -16.28
N VAL A 117 -17.90 -3.66 -15.38
CA VAL A 117 -19.21 -3.38 -14.77
C VAL A 117 -19.22 -2.01 -14.07
N LEU A 118 -18.14 -1.65 -13.39
CA LEU A 118 -18.00 -0.33 -12.78
C LEU A 118 -18.03 0.79 -13.84
N LEU A 119 -17.33 0.64 -14.96
CA LEU A 119 -17.42 1.59 -16.07
C LEU A 119 -18.83 1.66 -16.67
N ASP A 120 -19.57 0.56 -16.68
CA ASP A 120 -20.97 0.51 -17.13
C ASP A 120 -21.91 1.29 -16.21
N ILE A 121 -21.57 1.39 -14.92
CA ILE A 121 -22.31 2.19 -13.95
C ILE A 121 -21.94 3.67 -14.07
N LEU A 122 -20.64 3.97 -14.23
CA LEU A 122 -20.12 5.33 -14.17
C LEU A 122 -20.29 6.15 -15.44
N LEU A 123 -20.29 5.50 -16.61
CA LEU A 123 -20.19 6.18 -17.90
C LEU A 123 -21.32 5.78 -18.84
N ASP A 124 -21.85 6.78 -19.54
CA ASP A 124 -22.75 6.55 -20.67
C ASP A 124 -22.02 5.76 -21.78
N PRO A 125 -22.74 4.90 -22.55
CA PRO A 125 -22.13 4.05 -23.58
C PRO A 125 -21.29 4.81 -24.62
N GLU A 126 -21.67 6.05 -24.96
CA GLU A 126 -20.96 6.93 -25.89
C GLU A 126 -19.63 7.48 -25.36
N ASP A 127 -19.50 7.64 -24.04
CA ASP A 127 -18.31 8.20 -23.41
C ASP A 127 -17.23 7.13 -23.17
N ARG A 128 -17.67 5.88 -23.01
CA ARG A 128 -16.80 4.73 -22.77
C ARG A 128 -15.83 4.50 -23.94
N LYS A 129 -14.53 4.55 -23.63
CA LYS A 129 -13.48 4.21 -24.59
C LYS A 129 -13.23 2.71 -24.62
N TRP A 130 -12.48 2.24 -25.63
CA TRP A 130 -12.15 0.82 -25.74
C TRP A 130 -11.18 0.39 -24.64
N GLY A 131 -11.50 -0.72 -23.96
CA GLY A 131 -10.65 -1.31 -22.93
C GLY A 131 -10.41 -0.38 -21.72
N PHE A 132 -9.23 -0.48 -21.13
CA PHE A 132 -8.80 0.36 -20.01
C PHE A 132 -7.92 1.51 -20.52
N SER A 133 -8.51 2.39 -21.33
CA SER A 133 -7.87 3.63 -21.77
C SER A 133 -7.57 4.55 -20.58
N PRO A 134 -6.71 5.57 -20.73
CA PRO A 134 -6.47 6.56 -19.68
C PRO A 134 -7.75 7.22 -19.15
N ASP A 135 -8.70 7.54 -20.03
CA ASP A 135 -9.99 8.15 -19.65
C ASP A 135 -10.83 7.20 -18.77
N ASN A 136 -10.95 5.94 -19.19
CA ASN A 136 -11.68 4.92 -18.43
C ASN A 136 -10.98 4.63 -17.09
N LEU A 137 -9.66 4.54 -17.07
CA LEU A 137 -8.88 4.36 -15.84
C LEU A 137 -9.07 5.55 -14.89
N SER A 138 -9.19 6.77 -15.42
CA SER A 138 -9.47 7.96 -14.62
C SER A 138 -10.86 7.92 -13.97
N ALA A 139 -11.87 7.41 -14.68
CA ALA A 139 -13.21 7.22 -14.09
C ALA A 139 -13.18 6.21 -12.92
N ILE A 140 -12.44 5.11 -13.08
CA ILE A 140 -12.23 4.13 -12.00
C ILE A 140 -11.43 4.76 -10.85
N ALA A 141 -10.40 5.56 -11.15
CA ALA A 141 -9.59 6.25 -10.15
C ALA A 141 -10.45 7.18 -9.26
N GLU A 142 -11.46 7.84 -9.82
CA GLU A 142 -12.38 8.69 -9.04
C GLU A 142 -13.22 7.86 -8.04
N THR A 143 -13.60 6.64 -8.41
CA THR A 143 -14.28 5.74 -7.46
C THR A 143 -13.35 5.37 -6.30
N GLY A 144 -12.08 5.06 -6.60
CA GLY A 144 -11.08 4.83 -5.55
C GLY A 144 -10.81 6.09 -4.72
N ASN A 145 -10.83 7.28 -5.32
CA ASN A 145 -10.69 8.56 -4.60
C ASN A 145 -11.80 8.73 -3.55
N ILE A 146 -13.06 8.48 -3.93
CA ILE A 146 -14.21 8.57 -3.03
C ILE A 146 -14.09 7.56 -1.90
N LEU A 147 -13.72 6.32 -2.24
CA LEU A 147 -13.49 5.24 -1.29
C LEU A 147 -12.43 5.65 -0.26
N PHE A 148 -11.24 6.03 -0.71
CA PHE A 148 -10.09 6.34 0.15
C PHE A 148 -10.35 7.55 1.05
N ASN A 149 -10.99 8.59 0.52
CA ASN A 149 -11.36 9.76 1.32
C ASN A 149 -12.33 9.38 2.43
N ALA A 150 -13.37 8.59 2.12
CA ALA A 150 -14.35 8.16 3.11
C ALA A 150 -13.71 7.27 4.18
N TYR A 151 -12.86 6.32 3.78
CA TYR A 151 -12.11 5.46 4.67
C TYR A 151 -11.22 6.27 5.62
N LEU A 152 -10.33 7.12 5.10
CA LEU A 152 -9.40 7.89 5.92
C LEU A 152 -10.08 8.95 6.77
N THR A 153 -11.19 9.52 6.32
CA THR A 153 -11.97 10.45 7.16
C THR A 153 -12.50 9.75 8.41
N ALA A 154 -13.00 8.53 8.26
CA ALA A 154 -13.47 7.74 9.40
C ALA A 154 -12.31 7.32 10.32
N VAL A 155 -11.20 6.83 9.76
CA VAL A 155 -9.99 6.49 10.55
C VAL A 155 -9.45 7.71 11.30
N SER A 156 -9.36 8.86 10.64
CA SER A 156 -8.93 10.14 11.24
C SER A 156 -9.85 10.55 12.39
N ARG A 157 -11.16 10.35 12.24
CA ARG A 157 -12.14 10.68 13.27
C ARG A 157 -12.03 9.79 14.51
N ILE A 158 -11.74 8.50 14.34
CA ILE A 158 -11.61 7.52 15.44
C ILE A 158 -10.29 7.70 16.18
N SER A 159 -9.20 7.89 15.43
CA SER A 159 -7.86 8.03 16.01
C SER A 159 -7.53 9.47 16.43
N GLY A 160 -8.31 10.45 15.98
CA GLY A 160 -8.00 11.86 16.13
C GLY A 160 -6.69 12.28 15.41
N LEU A 161 -6.19 11.47 14.48
CA LEU A 161 -5.02 11.77 13.66
C LEU A 161 -5.42 12.50 12.39
N GLU A 162 -4.57 13.41 11.92
CA GLU A 162 -4.74 14.03 10.61
C GLU A 162 -4.13 13.14 9.51
N LEU A 163 -5.00 12.48 8.71
CA LEU A 163 -4.63 11.63 7.59
C LEU A 163 -5.21 12.15 6.28
N TYR A 164 -4.39 12.18 5.24
CA TYR A 164 -4.76 12.71 3.93
C TYR A 164 -4.38 11.71 2.83
N PRO A 165 -5.34 11.29 1.98
CA PRO A 165 -5.02 10.54 0.78
C PRO A 165 -4.35 11.47 -0.24
N GLY A 166 -3.33 10.98 -0.91
CA GLY A 166 -2.77 11.59 -2.10
C GLY A 166 -3.69 11.43 -3.31
N THR A 167 -3.31 12.04 -4.43
CA THR A 167 -3.99 11.84 -5.71
C THR A 167 -3.88 10.37 -6.11
N PRO A 168 -5.01 9.65 -6.32
CA PRO A 168 -4.95 8.26 -6.69
C PRO A 168 -4.41 8.08 -8.11
N ALA A 169 -3.57 7.05 -8.29
CA ALA A 169 -3.17 6.53 -9.58
C ALA A 169 -3.95 5.25 -9.87
N CYS A 170 -4.21 4.95 -11.14
CA CYS A 170 -4.92 3.75 -11.54
C CYS A 170 -4.17 3.04 -12.66
N ALA A 171 -3.98 1.73 -12.53
CA ALA A 171 -3.25 0.90 -13.48
C ALA A 171 -3.94 -0.45 -13.69
N ALA A 172 -3.70 -1.04 -14.86
CA ALA A 172 -4.10 -2.40 -15.20
C ALA A 172 -2.84 -3.26 -15.33
N ASP A 173 -2.61 -4.18 -14.39
CA ASP A 173 -1.42 -5.04 -14.39
C ASP A 173 -1.68 -6.33 -13.59
N MET A 174 -0.70 -7.22 -13.53
CA MET A 174 -0.72 -8.39 -12.63
C MET A 174 -0.78 -7.93 -11.17
N LEU A 175 -1.55 -8.65 -10.36
CA LEU A 175 -1.70 -8.36 -8.92
C LEU A 175 -0.33 -8.27 -8.22
N GLU A 176 0.58 -9.19 -8.53
CA GLU A 176 1.94 -9.18 -7.99
C GLU A 176 2.69 -7.88 -8.32
N ALA A 177 2.60 -7.41 -9.56
CA ALA A 177 3.32 -6.22 -10.02
C ALA A 177 2.83 -4.95 -9.33
N VAL A 178 1.51 -4.80 -9.17
CA VAL A 178 0.93 -3.62 -8.50
C VAL A 178 1.24 -3.62 -7.01
N VAL A 179 1.14 -4.78 -6.34
CA VAL A 179 1.45 -4.91 -4.92
C VAL A 179 2.93 -4.64 -4.68
N ASN A 180 3.83 -5.27 -5.44
CA ASN A 180 5.28 -5.07 -5.29
C ASN A 180 5.71 -3.61 -5.50
N THR A 181 5.06 -2.89 -6.42
CA THR A 181 5.32 -1.46 -6.62
C THR A 181 5.07 -0.65 -5.34
N VAL A 182 4.00 -0.98 -4.60
CA VAL A 182 3.69 -0.30 -3.34
C VAL A 182 4.62 -0.75 -2.22
N LEU A 183 4.90 -2.05 -2.12
CA LEU A 183 5.76 -2.59 -1.06
C LEU A 183 7.19 -2.06 -1.12
N LEU A 184 7.72 -1.78 -2.31
CA LEU A 184 9.01 -1.12 -2.49
C LEU A 184 9.09 0.25 -1.80
N GLU A 185 7.95 0.92 -1.60
CA GLU A 185 7.88 2.23 -0.93
C GLU A 185 7.69 2.13 0.59
N ILE A 186 7.16 1.00 1.08
CA ILE A 186 6.84 0.77 2.50
C ILE A 186 7.99 0.10 3.24
N CYS A 187 8.73 -0.77 2.56
CA CYS A 187 9.53 -1.79 3.22
C CYS A 187 11.03 -1.50 3.17
N GLU A 188 11.47 -0.24 3.24
CA GLU A 188 12.90 0.08 3.43
C GLU A 188 13.37 -0.40 4.82
N GLY A 189 13.60 -1.71 4.95
CA GLY A 189 14.12 -2.37 6.15
C GLY A 189 13.12 -3.21 6.97
N SER A 190 11.87 -3.43 6.53
CA SER A 190 10.91 -4.30 7.22
C SER A 190 10.73 -5.65 6.50
N GLU A 191 10.74 -6.76 7.26
CA GLU A 191 10.50 -8.12 6.73
C GLU A 191 9.01 -8.46 6.64
N HIS A 192 8.17 -7.79 7.44
CA HIS A 192 6.73 -7.99 7.51
C HIS A 192 5.97 -6.68 7.34
N THR A 193 4.73 -6.76 6.87
CA THR A 193 3.79 -5.64 6.83
C THR A 193 2.44 -6.08 7.37
N LEU A 194 1.72 -5.16 8.02
CA LEU A 194 0.33 -5.42 8.36
C LEU A 194 -0.54 -5.06 7.17
N VAL A 195 -1.40 -5.99 6.79
CA VAL A 195 -2.43 -5.81 5.78
C VAL A 195 -3.77 -5.74 6.49
N LEU A 196 -4.44 -4.59 6.40
CA LEU A 196 -5.86 -4.48 6.73
C LEU A 196 -6.64 -4.67 5.45
N GLU A 197 -7.24 -5.85 5.30
CA GLU A 197 -7.99 -6.25 4.12
C GLU A 197 -9.48 -6.08 4.37
N THR A 198 -10.16 -5.41 3.45
CA THR A 198 -11.63 -5.44 3.40
C THR A 198 -12.13 -5.84 2.04
N GLN A 199 -13.10 -6.75 2.04
CA GLN A 199 -13.75 -7.28 0.86
C GLN A 199 -15.09 -6.57 0.62
N PHE A 200 -15.28 -6.08 -0.60
CA PHE A 200 -16.49 -5.39 -1.06
C PHE A 200 -17.21 -6.23 -2.11
N ARG A 201 -18.53 -6.32 -1.98
CA ARG A 201 -19.42 -6.99 -2.94
C ARG A 201 -20.53 -6.04 -3.33
N GLY A 202 -20.54 -5.61 -4.59
CA GLY A 202 -21.58 -4.74 -5.12
C GLY A 202 -22.65 -5.51 -5.89
N GLU A 203 -23.85 -4.95 -5.99
CA GLU A 203 -24.87 -5.46 -6.90
C GLU A 203 -24.32 -5.49 -8.35
N GLY A 204 -24.27 -6.68 -8.95
CA GLY A 204 -23.78 -6.86 -10.33
C GLY A 204 -22.26 -7.01 -10.46
N LEU A 205 -21.49 -6.82 -9.38
CA LEU A 205 -20.08 -7.19 -9.34
C LEU A 205 -19.95 -8.70 -9.06
N SER A 206 -19.13 -9.36 -9.86
CA SER A 206 -18.98 -10.82 -9.86
C SER A 206 -17.89 -11.31 -8.93
N SER A 207 -16.91 -10.46 -8.62
CA SER A 207 -15.79 -10.74 -7.73
C SER A 207 -15.76 -9.76 -6.56
N VAL A 208 -14.81 -10.00 -5.67
CA VAL A 208 -14.60 -9.19 -4.47
C VAL A 208 -13.58 -8.11 -4.79
N GLY A 209 -13.92 -6.85 -4.47
CA GLY A 209 -12.94 -5.77 -4.46
C GLY A 209 -12.21 -5.73 -3.12
N TYR A 210 -10.90 -5.51 -3.12
CA TYR A 210 -10.11 -5.44 -1.89
C TYR A 210 -9.70 -4.01 -1.61
N VAL A 211 -9.87 -3.56 -0.36
CA VAL A 211 -9.22 -2.35 0.15
C VAL A 211 -8.13 -2.77 1.12
N LEU A 212 -6.92 -2.28 0.86
CA LEU A 212 -5.72 -2.65 1.62
C LEU A 212 -5.13 -1.38 2.19
N PHE A 213 -5.01 -1.32 3.53
CA PHE A 213 -4.16 -0.33 4.18
C PHE A 213 -2.85 -0.98 4.59
N LEU A 214 -1.75 -0.49 4.02
CA LEU A 214 -0.40 -0.98 4.26
C LEU A 214 0.41 0.14 4.91
N ALA A 215 1.01 -0.14 6.07
CA ALA A 215 1.82 0.82 6.80
C ALA A 215 2.90 0.11 7.62
N GLU A 216 3.95 0.85 7.95
CA GLU A 216 4.99 0.37 8.87
C GLU A 216 4.44 0.19 10.29
N ASN A 217 5.08 -0.69 11.07
CA ASN A 217 4.67 -1.01 12.42
C ASN A 217 4.59 0.23 13.35
N GLU A 218 5.50 1.20 13.20
CA GLU A 218 5.46 2.45 13.98
C GLU A 218 4.20 3.29 13.70
N ALA A 219 3.81 3.39 12.42
CA ALA A 219 2.60 4.10 12.02
C ALA A 219 1.35 3.44 12.62
N LEU A 220 1.31 2.11 12.61
CA LEU A 220 0.20 1.33 13.15
C LEU A 220 0.14 1.39 14.68
N LYS A 221 1.28 1.31 15.38
CA LYS A 221 1.32 1.51 16.83
C LYS A 221 0.84 2.89 17.23
N ARG A 222 1.23 3.92 16.49
CA ARG A 222 0.72 5.28 16.72
C ARG A 222 -0.79 5.35 16.50
N LEU A 223 -1.32 4.65 15.50
CA LEU A 223 -2.76 4.59 15.25
C LEU A 223 -3.50 3.92 16.43
N VAL A 224 -2.99 2.79 16.94
CA VAL A 224 -3.55 2.08 18.10
C VAL A 224 -3.54 2.96 19.35
N GLN A 225 -2.38 3.49 19.72
CA GLN A 225 -2.22 4.35 20.91
C GLN A 225 -3.18 5.53 20.93
N ARG A 226 -3.51 6.07 19.75
CA ARG A 226 -4.39 7.23 19.63
C ARG A 226 -5.86 6.83 19.66
N ALA A 227 -6.23 5.67 19.14
CA ALA A 227 -7.59 5.14 19.22
C ALA A 227 -7.96 4.63 20.62
N GLU A 228 -7.00 4.12 21.39
CA GLU A 228 -7.21 3.69 22.79
C GLU A 228 -7.17 4.85 23.81
N GLY A 229 -6.58 5.99 23.41
CA GLY A 229 -6.30 7.14 24.28
C GLY A 229 -7.45 8.16 24.42
N GLU A 230 -8.65 7.84 23.94
CA GLU A 230 -9.89 8.62 24.19
C GLU A 230 -10.68 8.07 25.40
#